data_AF-X0RH44-F1
#
_entry.id   AF-X0RH44-F1
#
_cell.length_a   1.000
_cell.length_b   1.000
_cell.length_c   1.000
_cell.angle_alpha   90.00
_cell.angle_beta   90.00
_cell.angle_gamma   90.00
#
_symmetry.space_group_name_H-M   'P 1'
#
loop_
_entity.id
_entity.type
_entity.pdbx_description
1 polymer ?
#
loop_
_entity_poly.entity_id
_entity_poly.type
_entity_poly.pdbx_seq_one_letter_code
_entity_poly.pdbx_strand_id
1 'polypeptide(L)' 'AGKRIQLFCAANGCEVVSAVAADKLNTVLIGATNEGPLTAATLYTLVYDGVDNWVCTGVDADGAVEAPIVPNAL' A
#
# COMPACT_ATOMS: atom_id res chain seq x y z
N ALA A 1 -5.78 14.80 9.28
CA ALA A 1 -6.33 13.46 9.60
C ALA A 1 -7.33 13.06 8.51
N GLY A 2 -7.34 11.81 8.06
CA GLY A 2 -8.51 11.26 7.34
C GLY A 2 -8.44 11.13 5.82
N LYS A 3 -7.25 11.13 5.20
CA LYS A 3 -7.17 10.73 3.79
C LYS A 3 -7.23 9.21 3.69
N ARG A 4 -8.20 8.72 2.92
CA ARG A 4 -8.37 7.30 2.62
C ARG A 4 -8.38 7.10 1.11
N ILE A 5 -7.64 6.10 0.66
CA ILE A 5 -7.66 5.64 -0.73
C ILE A 5 -8.09 4.18 -0.70
N GLN A 6 -9.01 3.81 -1.59
CA GLN A 6 -9.35 2.41 -1.84
C GLN A 6 -9.00 2.07 -3.28
N LEU A 7 -8.30 0.96 -3.46
CA LEU A 7 -7.76 0.52 -4.74
C LEU A 7 -8.08 -0.96 -4.89
N PHE A 8 -8.72 -1.34 -5.98
CA PHE A 8 -8.85 -2.74 -6.35
C PHE A 8 -7.83 -3.04 -7.44
N CYS A 9 -6.79 -3.82 -7.14
CA CYS A 9 -5.93 -4.35 -8.20
C CYS A 9 -6.70 -5.50 -8.84
N ALA A 10 -7.13 -5.33 -10.10
CA ALA A 10 -7.97 -6.29 -10.81
C ALA A 10 -7.16 -7.52 -11.28
N ALA A 11 -7.04 -7.74 -12.59
CA ALA A 11 -6.45 -8.97 -13.13
C ALA A 11 -4.92 -9.08 -12.89
N ASN A 12 -4.23 -7.95 -12.78
CA ASN A 12 -2.78 -7.91 -12.60
C ASN A 12 -2.45 -7.27 -11.26
N GLY A 13 -1.36 -7.74 -10.64
CA GLY A 13 -0.75 -7.05 -9.51
C GLY A 13 -0.31 -5.65 -9.91
N CYS A 14 -0.23 -4.76 -8.93
CA CYS A 14 0.13 -3.36 -9.13
C CYS A 14 1.13 -2.90 -8.07
N GLU A 15 1.79 -1.76 -8.26
CA GLU A 15 2.77 -1.24 -7.29
C GLU A 15 2.31 0.12 -6.79
N VAL A 16 2.40 0.33 -5.47
CA VAL A 16 2.26 1.66 -4.87
C VAL A 16 3.63 2.32 -4.88
N VAL A 17 3.67 3.57 -5.32
CA VAL A 17 4.87 4.41 -5.30
C VAL A 17 4.45 5.78 -4.80
N SER A 18 5.29 6.42 -3.97
CA SER A 18 5.09 7.85 -3.65
C SER A 18 6.03 8.73 -4.45
N ALA A 19 5.50 9.87 -4.89
CA ALA A 19 6.30 10.98 -5.43
C ALA A 19 6.96 11.83 -4.32
N VAL A 20 6.55 11.65 -3.06
CA VAL A 20 7.06 12.38 -1.90
C VAL A 20 8.10 11.52 -1.20
N ALA A 21 9.35 11.97 -1.19
CA ALA A 21 10.49 11.20 -0.68
C ALA A 21 10.42 10.87 0.83
N ALA A 22 9.53 11.50 1.60
CA ALA A 22 9.34 11.23 3.02
C ALA A 22 8.22 10.22 3.31
N ASP A 23 7.40 9.89 2.31
CA ASP A 23 6.25 9.02 2.51
C ASP A 23 6.68 7.60 2.85
N LYS A 24 5.87 6.97 3.70
CA LYS A 24 6.02 5.59 4.13
C LYS A 24 4.76 4.82 3.85
N LEU A 25 4.92 3.53 3.58
CA LEU A 25 3.85 2.56 3.57
C LEU A 25 4.12 1.54 4.67
N ASN A 26 3.20 1.40 5.62
CA ASN A 26 3.36 0.53 6.79
C ASN A 26 4.72 0.74 7.50
N THR A 27 5.08 2.01 7.73
CA THR A 27 6.32 2.48 8.39
C THR A 27 7.62 2.32 7.61
N VAL A 28 7.57 1.74 6.40
CA VAL A 28 8.73 1.58 5.52
C VAL A 28 8.73 2.68 4.46
N LEU A 29 9.89 3.28 4.22
CA LEU A 29 10.05 4.32 3.19
C LEU A 29 9.61 3.80 1.83
N ILE A 30 8.80 4.57 1.09
CA ILE A 30 8.36 4.18 -0.25
C ILE A 30 8.71 5.28 -1.25
N GLY A 31 9.05 4.91 -2.49
CA GLY A 31 9.45 5.84 -3.53
C GLY A 31 9.87 5.12 -4.81
N ALA A 32 10.40 5.86 -5.78
CA ALA A 32 10.71 5.36 -7.13
C ALA A 32 11.67 4.15 -7.19
N THR A 33 12.37 3.83 -6.10
CA THR A 33 13.27 2.67 -6.02
C THR A 33 12.82 1.65 -4.98
N ASN A 34 11.84 1.97 -4.15
CA ASN A 34 11.31 1.09 -3.12
C ASN A 34 9.79 1.12 -3.18
N GLU A 35 9.21 0.13 -3.84
CA GLU A 35 7.79 0.11 -4.19
C GLU A 35 7.05 -0.91 -3.33
N GLY A 36 5.77 -0.65 -3.08
CA GLY A 36 4.90 -1.54 -2.31
C GLY A 36 4.12 -2.46 -3.24
N PRO A 37 4.47 -3.76 -3.36
CA PRO A 37 3.77 -4.67 -4.26
C PRO A 37 2.36 -4.96 -3.76
N LEU A 38 1.39 -4.90 -4.69
CA LEU A 38 -0.01 -5.23 -4.49
C LEU A 38 -0.38 -6.45 -5.34
N THR A 39 -1.04 -7.41 -4.70
CA THR A 39 -1.51 -8.64 -5.33
C THR A 39 -2.75 -8.39 -6.19
N ALA A 40 -2.90 -9.15 -7.27
CA ALA A 40 -4.11 -9.15 -8.09
C ALA A 40 -5.35 -9.57 -7.27
N ALA A 41 -6.53 -9.28 -7.79
CA ALA A 41 -7.85 -9.61 -7.22
C ALA A 41 -8.03 -9.21 -5.75
N THR A 42 -7.36 -8.15 -5.30
CA THR A 42 -7.35 -7.72 -3.90
C THR A 42 -7.82 -6.27 -3.77
N LEU A 43 -8.70 -6.02 -2.80
CA LEU A 43 -9.10 -4.67 -2.41
C LEU A 43 -8.17 -4.16 -1.31
N TYR A 44 -7.40 -3.13 -1.63
CA TYR A 44 -6.54 -2.44 -0.69
C TYR A 44 -7.19 -1.16 -0.15
N THR A 45 -6.97 -0.89 1.13
CA THR A 45 -7.29 0.38 1.79
C THR A 45 -6.01 0.98 2.33
N LEU A 46 -5.72 2.22 1.92
CA LEU A 46 -4.61 3.03 2.42
C LEU A 46 -5.18 4.16 3.27
N VAL A 47 -4.70 4.31 4.50
CA VAL A 47 -5.12 5.36 5.44
C VAL A 47 -3.91 6.16 5.88
N TYR A 48 -3.96 7.49 5.69
CA TYR A 48 -2.92 8.39 6.17
C TYR A 48 -3.02 8.57 7.69
N ASP A 49 -1.97 8.23 8.41
CA ASP A 49 -1.94 8.31 9.88
C ASP A 49 -1.57 9.70 10.42
N GLY A 50 -1.05 10.59 9.56
CA GLY A 50 -0.65 11.95 9.93
C GLY A 50 0.85 12.18 10.08
N VAL A 51 1.70 11.17 9.89
CA VAL A 51 3.16 11.26 10.07
C VAL A 51 3.91 10.78 8.83
N ASP A 52 3.49 11.30 7.67
CA ASP A 52 4.00 10.89 6.35
C ASP A 52 3.94 9.38 6.14
N ASN A 53 2.95 8.72 6.76
CA ASN A 53 2.79 7.28 6.70
C ASN A 53 1.37 6.89 6.29
N TRP A 54 1.32 5.91 5.39
CA TRP A 54 0.10 5.29 4.91
C TRP A 54 0.04 3.86 5.43
N VAL A 55 -0.98 3.57 6.23
CA VAL A 55 -1.28 2.21 6.65
C VAL A 55 -2.05 1.53 5.53
N CYS A 56 -1.46 0.50 4.93
CA CYS A 56 -2.04 -0.28 3.85
C CYS A 56 -2.42 -1.68 4.31
N THR A 57 -3.68 -2.03 4.08
CA THR A 57 -4.25 -3.34 4.37
C THR A 57 -4.99 -3.84 3.14
N GLY A 58 -4.95 -5.15 2.89
CA GLY A 58 -5.61 -5.79 1.76
C GLY A 58 -6.59 -6.86 2.21
N VAL A 59 -7.66 -7.04 1.43
CA VAL A 59 -8.59 -8.17 1.56
C VAL A 59 -8.80 -8.75 0.17
N ASP A 60 -8.57 -10.05 0.01
CA ASP A 60 -8.74 -10.75 -1.26
C ASP A 60 -10.24 -10.99 -1.59
N ALA A 61 -10.51 -11.58 -2.76
CA ALA A 61 -11.87 -11.87 -3.22
C ALA A 61 -12.63 -12.88 -2.32
N ASP A 62 -11.91 -13.70 -1.56
CA ASP A 62 -12.48 -14.69 -0.62
C ASP A 62 -12.67 -14.10 0.79
N GLY A 63 -12.24 -12.85 0.99
CA GLY A 63 -12.32 -12.16 2.28
C GLY A 63 -11.13 -12.41 3.20
N ALA A 64 -10.07 -13.06 2.73
CA ALA A 64 -8.86 -13.26 3.51
C ALA A 64 -8.06 -11.95 3.58
N VAL A 65 -7.50 -11.68 4.77
CA VAL A 65 -6.65 -10.51 4.98
C VAL A 65 -5.28 -10.79 4.40
N GLU A 66 -4.80 -9.91 3.53
CA GLU A 66 -3.45 -9.97 3.01
C GLU A 66 -2.43 -9.61 4.10
N ALA A 67 -1.25 -10.23 4.01
CA ALA A 67 -0.13 -9.84 4.85
C ALA A 67 0.15 -8.33 4.69
N PRO A 68 0.62 -7.64 5.75
CA PRO A 68 1.00 -6.25 5.65
C PRO A 68 2.00 -6.07 4.50
N ILE A 69 1.71 -5.14 3.61
CA ILE A 69 2.64 -4.80 2.53
C ILE A 69 3.89 -4.21 3.17
N VAL A 70 5.03 -4.78 2.83
CA VAL A 70 6.35 -4.31 3.23
C VAL A 70 7.09 -3.97 1.94
N PRO A 71 7.20 -2.68 1.58
CA PRO A 71 8.11 -2.26 0.52
C PRO A 71 9.52 -2.82 0.74
N ASN A 72 10.20 -3.20 -0.34
CA ASN A 72 11.54 -3.77 -0.26
C ASN A 72 12.56 -2.76 0.29
N ALA A 73 13.07 -2.94 1.50
CA ALA A 73 14.12 -2.08 2.04
C ALA A 73 15.41 -2.18 1.19
N LEU A 74 15.56 -1.29 0.20
CA LEU A 74 16.85 -1.02 -0.43
C LEU A 74 17.78 -0.32 0.55
#